data_AF-A0A349BBD0-F1
#
_entry.id   AF-A0A349BBD0-F1
#
_cell.length_a   1.000
_cell.length_b   1.000
_cell.length_c   1.000
_cell.angle_alpha   90.00
_cell.angle_beta   90.00
_cell.angle_gamma   90.00
#
_symmetry.space_group_name_H-M   'P 1'
#
loop_
_entity.id
_entity.type
_entity.pdbx_description
1 polymer ?
#
loop_
_entity_poly.entity_id
_entity_poly.type
_entity_poly.pdbx_seq_one_letter_code
_entity_poly.pdbx_strand_id
1 'polypeptide(L)'
;IRRRSQATAHAFTWPLITRADGAKFGKSTGGAIWLDPAQTSPYQFFQYWMNVDDRDVQRFLLQLTLLEVAEVRDLVAVHADAPQERAAQRRLAHEVTSIVHGTDAALAAAEASRVLFGGDPTDA
;
A
#
# COMPACT_ATOMS: atom_id res chain seq x y z
N ILE A 1 19.53 19.47 22.49
CA ILE A 1 18.75 19.19 23.74
C ILE A 1 19.71 19.17 24.94
N ARG A 2 20.35 18.05 25.31
CA ARG A 2 21.26 17.94 26.47
C ARG A 2 22.17 19.16 26.74
N ARG A 3 22.95 19.62 25.75
CA ARG A 3 23.94 20.71 25.95
C ARG A 3 23.35 22.10 26.15
N ARG A 4 22.16 22.39 25.61
CA ARG A 4 21.57 23.75 25.60
C ARG A 4 20.41 23.89 26.56
N SER A 5 19.59 22.85 26.69
CA SER A 5 18.39 22.85 27.53
C SER A 5 18.50 21.95 28.76
N GLN A 6 19.64 21.27 28.98
CA GLN A 6 19.87 20.32 30.08
C GLN A 6 18.81 19.19 30.18
N ALA A 7 18.06 18.96 29.10
CA ALA A 7 17.01 17.94 29.04
C ALA A 7 17.49 16.64 28.38
N THR A 8 16.86 15.54 28.75
CA THR A 8 17.04 14.22 28.13
C THR A 8 16.09 14.06 26.94
N ALA A 9 16.55 13.40 25.89
CA ALA A 9 15.73 13.02 24.75
C ALA A 9 16.11 11.60 24.29
N HIS A 10 15.14 10.93 23.68
CA HIS A 10 15.29 9.62 23.08
C HIS A 10 15.18 9.72 21.57
N ALA A 11 15.80 8.78 20.87
CA ALA A 11 15.73 8.66 19.42
C ALA A 11 15.33 7.24 19.05
N PHE A 12 14.50 7.14 18.03
CA PHE A 12 14.08 5.90 17.42
C PHE A 12 14.13 6.08 15.90
N THR A 13 14.59 5.06 15.19
CA THR A 13 14.66 5.08 13.73
C THR A 13 13.77 3.99 13.16
N TRP A 14 13.14 4.29 12.03
CA TRP A 14 12.37 3.32 11.27
C TRP A 14 13.23 2.69 10.17
N PRO A 15 13.12 1.38 9.90
CA PRO A 15 13.85 0.75 8.81
C PRO A 15 13.52 1.38 7.46
N LEU A 16 14.51 1.45 6.58
CA LEU A 16 14.29 1.84 5.19
C LEU A 16 13.42 0.75 4.52
N ILE A 17 12.39 1.19 3.80
CA ILE A 17 11.53 0.26 3.05
C ILE A 17 12.31 -0.27 1.85
N THR A 18 12.38 -1.60 1.76
CA THR A 18 13.03 -2.34 0.68
C THR A 18 12.01 -3.26 -0.01
N ARG A 19 12.39 -3.80 -1.16
CA ARG A 19 11.61 -4.79 -1.92
C ARG A 19 12.37 -6.11 -2.00
N ALA A 20 11.66 -7.23 -2.02
CA ALA A 20 12.25 -8.56 -2.09
C ALA A 20 13.02 -8.82 -3.40
N ASP A 21 12.71 -8.08 -4.46
CA ASP A 21 13.40 -8.12 -5.76
C ASP A 21 14.70 -7.29 -5.80
N GLY A 22 15.05 -6.59 -4.71
CA GLY A 22 16.22 -5.71 -4.63
C GLY A 22 16.05 -4.37 -5.37
N ALA A 23 14.91 -4.14 -6.03
CA ALA A 23 14.62 -2.86 -6.67
C ALA A 23 14.34 -1.78 -5.62
N LYS A 24 14.62 -0.52 -5.98
CA LYS A 24 14.35 0.62 -5.10
C LYS A 24 12.84 0.78 -4.90
N PHE A 25 12.42 0.85 -3.64
CA PHE A 25 11.03 1.16 -3.28
C PHE A 25 10.60 2.52 -3.84
N GLY A 26 9.36 2.60 -4.34
CA GLY A 26 8.77 3.82 -4.87
C GLY A 26 9.28 4.23 -6.26
N LYS A 27 10.08 3.38 -6.93
CA LYS A 27 10.32 3.50 -8.37
C LYS A 27 9.44 2.50 -9.12
N SER A 28 8.53 3.01 -9.94
CA SER A 28 7.84 2.25 -10.98
C SER A 28 8.60 2.36 -12.31
N THR A 29 8.21 1.58 -13.31
CA THR A 29 8.68 1.75 -14.69
C THR A 29 8.39 3.14 -15.26
N GLY A 30 7.40 3.86 -14.70
CA GLY A 30 7.03 5.23 -15.09
C GLY A 30 7.62 6.36 -14.22
N GLY A 31 8.43 6.05 -13.20
CA GLY A 31 9.04 7.07 -12.33
C GLY A 31 8.67 6.93 -10.85
N ALA A 32 8.70 8.04 -10.11
CA ALA A 32 8.34 8.05 -8.69
C ALA A 32 6.82 7.95 -8.49
N ILE A 33 6.41 7.28 -7.42
CA ILE A 33 5.01 7.34 -6.94
C ILE A 33 4.82 8.58 -6.07
N TRP A 34 3.97 9.50 -6.51
CA TRP A 34 3.69 10.74 -5.80
C TRP A 34 2.40 10.60 -4.97
N LEU A 35 2.33 11.34 -3.87
CA LEU A 35 1.11 11.47 -3.06
C LEU A 35 0.14 12.51 -3.63
N ASP A 36 0.64 13.39 -4.51
CA ASP A 36 -0.16 14.40 -5.17
C ASP A 36 -0.97 13.76 -6.32
N PRO A 37 -2.32 13.82 -6.28
CA PRO A 37 -3.16 13.20 -7.30
C PRO A 37 -2.97 13.78 -8.71
N ALA A 38 -2.41 14.99 -8.85
CA ALA A 38 -2.09 15.57 -10.15
C ALA A 38 -0.83 14.96 -10.79
N GLN A 39 0.04 14.33 -9.99
CA GLN A 39 1.28 13.71 -10.45
C GLN A 39 1.19 12.18 -10.53
N THR A 40 0.43 11.56 -9.63
CA THR A 40 0.07 10.14 -9.71
C THR A 40 -1.40 10.04 -9.36
N SER A 41 -2.24 9.68 -10.33
CA SER A 41 -3.68 9.63 -10.09
C SER A 41 -4.01 8.57 -9.01
N PRO A 42 -5.10 8.73 -8.25
CA PRO A 42 -5.48 7.74 -7.24
C PRO A 42 -5.59 6.31 -7.80
N TYR A 43 -6.01 6.17 -9.06
CA TYR A 43 -5.99 4.89 -9.77
C TYR A 43 -4.56 4.35 -9.96
N GLN A 44 -3.64 5.15 -10.50
CA GLN A 44 -2.25 4.72 -10.67
C GLN A 44 -1.58 4.40 -9.33
N PHE A 45 -1.89 5.19 -8.30
CA PHE A 45 -1.43 4.97 -6.94
C PHE A 45 -1.94 3.63 -6.40
N PHE A 46 -3.24 3.36 -6.52
CA PHE A 46 -3.85 2.08 -6.17
C PHE A 46 -3.22 0.91 -6.93
N GLN A 47 -3.01 1.05 -8.24
CA GLN A 47 -2.39 0.03 -9.08
C GLN A 47 -0.95 -0.30 -8.69
N TYR A 48 -0.19 0.67 -8.18
CA TYR A 48 1.16 0.40 -7.68
C TYR A 48 1.13 -0.62 -6.53
N TRP A 49 0.20 -0.46 -5.58
CA TRP A 49 0.04 -1.39 -4.46
C TRP A 49 -0.54 -2.73 -4.85
N MET A 50 -1.47 -2.74 -5.82
CA MET A 50 -1.98 -3.98 -6.42
C MET A 50 -0.87 -4.84 -7.03
N ASN A 51 0.24 -4.23 -7.47
CA ASN A 51 1.36 -4.91 -8.10
C ASN A 51 2.50 -5.28 -7.14
N VAL A 52 2.29 -5.13 -5.83
CA VAL A 52 3.25 -5.58 -4.83
C VAL A 52 3.41 -7.11 -4.87
N ASP A 53 4.66 -7.55 -4.73
CA ASP A 53 5.05 -8.96 -4.67
C ASP A 53 4.49 -9.63 -3.41
N ASP A 54 4.07 -10.89 -3.52
CA ASP A 54 3.56 -11.67 -2.38
C ASP A 54 4.56 -11.73 -1.21
N ARG A 55 5.87 -11.72 -1.51
CA ARG A 55 6.94 -11.73 -0.50
C ARG A 55 7.01 -10.44 0.32
N ASP A 56 6.45 -9.34 -0.19
CA ASP A 56 6.51 -8.02 0.43
C ASP A 56 5.17 -7.60 1.07
N VAL A 57 4.03 -8.15 0.62
CA VAL A 57 2.69 -7.65 0.96
C VAL A 57 2.40 -7.67 2.47
N GLN A 58 2.79 -8.74 3.18
CA GLN A 58 2.62 -8.82 4.64
C GLN A 58 3.41 -7.71 5.35
N ARG A 59 4.67 -7.51 4.96
CA ARG A 59 5.52 -6.48 5.56
C ARG A 59 4.93 -5.10 5.31
N PHE A 60 4.44 -4.84 4.10
CA PHE A 60 3.86 -3.55 3.76
C PHE A 60 2.53 -3.30 4.48
N LEU A 61 1.68 -4.31 4.65
CA LEU A 61 0.47 -4.20 5.49
C LEU A 61 0.83 -3.76 6.91
N LEU A 62 1.82 -4.40 7.55
CA LEU A 62 2.25 -4.05 8.91
C LEU A 62 2.93 -2.68 9.03
N GLN A 63 3.56 -2.18 7.97
CA GLN A 63 4.35 -0.96 8.01
C GLN A 63 3.62 0.29 7.51
N LEU A 64 2.62 0.13 6.63
CA LEU A 64 2.00 1.23 5.88
C LEU A 64 0.51 1.39 6.13
N THR A 65 -0.10 0.51 6.92
CA THR A 65 -1.53 0.58 7.25
C THR A 65 -1.74 0.74 8.75
N LEU A 66 -2.98 1.05 9.13
CA LEU A 66 -3.41 1.15 10.54
C LEU A 66 -4.17 -0.11 10.98
N LEU A 67 -4.00 -1.23 10.27
CA LEU A 67 -4.66 -2.50 10.60
C LEU A 67 -4.08 -3.13 11.85
N GLU A 68 -4.93 -3.85 12.57
CA GLU A 68 -4.49 -4.66 13.70
C GLU A 68 -3.61 -5.82 13.23
N VAL A 69 -2.57 -6.14 14.01
CA VAL A 69 -1.61 -7.20 13.65
C VAL A 69 -2.30 -8.55 13.45
N ALA A 70 -3.32 -8.84 14.26
CA ALA A 70 -4.10 -10.07 14.14
C ALA A 70 -4.86 -10.12 12.81
N GLU A 71 -5.44 -9.01 12.37
CA GLU A 71 -6.14 -8.91 11.10
C GLU A 71 -5.20 -9.11 9.91
N VAL A 72 -3.99 -8.52 9.97
CA VAL A 72 -2.98 -8.72 8.93
C VAL A 72 -2.56 -10.19 8.85
N ARG A 73 -2.38 -10.86 9.99
CA ARG A 73 -2.03 -12.29 10.03
C ARG A 73 -3.10 -13.15 9.38
N ASP A 74 -4.36 -12.92 9.72
CA ASP A 74 -5.48 -13.72 9.22
C ASP A 74 -5.67 -13.48 7.71
N LEU A 75 -5.55 -12.24 7.25
CA LEU A 75 -5.57 -11.89 5.83
C LEU A 75 -4.44 -12.55 5.03
N VAL A 76 -3.22 -12.59 5.58
CA VAL A 76 -2.08 -13.23 4.92
C VAL A 76 -2.27 -14.74 4.85
N ALA A 77 -2.89 -15.36 5.85
CA ALA A 77 -3.25 -16.78 5.79
C ALA A 77 -4.25 -17.05 4.66
N VAL A 78 -5.32 -16.25 4.56
CA VAL A 78 -6.30 -16.35 3.46
C VAL A 78 -5.63 -16.14 2.09
N HIS A 79 -4.72 -15.16 1.99
CA HIS A 79 -3.96 -14.93 0.75
C HIS A 79 -3.04 -16.10 0.39
N ALA A 80 -2.42 -16.75 1.38
CA ALA A 80 -1.57 -17.91 1.13
C ALA A 80 -2.36 -19.11 0.58
N ASP A 81 -3.62 -19.28 0.98
CA ASP A 81 -4.51 -20.33 0.47
C ASP A 81 -4.97 -20.07 -0.97
N ALA A 82 -5.10 -18.80 -1.36
CA ALA A 82 -5.58 -18.38 -2.68
C ALA A 82 -4.83 -17.14 -3.22
N PRO A 83 -3.52 -17.26 -3.53
CA PRO A 83 -2.69 -16.11 -3.90
C PRO A 83 -3.14 -15.43 -5.20
N GLN A 84 -3.75 -16.19 -6.11
CA GLN A 84 -4.35 -15.66 -7.35
C GLN A 84 -5.46 -14.63 -7.09
N GLU A 85 -6.11 -14.68 -5.93
CA GLU A 85 -7.12 -13.71 -5.52
C GLU A 85 -6.51 -12.42 -4.99
N ARG A 86 -5.20 -12.32 -4.79
CA ARG A 86 -4.53 -11.06 -4.40
C ARG A 86 -5.19 -10.33 -3.23
N ALA A 87 -5.76 -11.09 -2.27
CA ALA A 87 -6.59 -10.53 -1.21
C ALA A 87 -5.80 -9.55 -0.35
N ALA A 88 -4.54 -9.88 -0.05
CA ALA A 88 -3.63 -9.03 0.70
C ALA A 88 -3.28 -7.73 -0.06
N GLN A 89 -3.02 -7.81 -1.37
CA GLN A 89 -2.71 -6.62 -2.18
C GLN A 89 -3.94 -5.72 -2.36
N ARG A 90 -5.13 -6.29 -2.57
CA ARG A 90 -6.38 -5.53 -2.63
C ARG A 90 -6.60 -4.74 -1.35
N ARG A 91 -6.40 -5.37 -0.20
CA ARG A 91 -6.49 -4.68 1.09
C ARG A 91 -5.43 -3.60 1.23
N LEU A 92 -4.17 -3.91 0.93
CA LEU A 92 -3.07 -2.94 1.00
C LEU A 92 -3.35 -1.71 0.13
N ALA A 93 -3.77 -1.93 -1.12
CA ALA A 93 -4.10 -0.87 -2.05
C ALA A 93 -5.25 0.01 -1.54
N HIS A 94 -6.31 -0.61 -1.01
CA HIS A 94 -7.42 0.13 -0.43
C HIS A 94 -7.01 0.98 0.77
N GLU A 95 -6.32 0.40 1.76
CA GLU A 95 -5.91 1.10 2.99
C GLU A 95 -4.98 2.27 2.68
N VAL A 96 -3.92 2.03 1.91
CA VAL A 96 -2.92 3.08 1.64
C VAL A 96 -3.50 4.17 0.75
N THR A 97 -4.36 3.83 -0.22
CA THR A 97 -5.05 4.85 -1.04
C THR A 97 -6.05 5.63 -0.19
N SER A 98 -6.75 5.00 0.75
CA SER A 98 -7.69 5.68 1.66
C SER A 98 -6.97 6.67 2.57
N ILE A 99 -5.80 6.30 3.10
CA ILE A 99 -4.98 7.18 3.96
C ILE A 99 -4.52 8.42 3.18
N VAL A 100 -4.14 8.28 1.91
CA VAL A 100 -3.53 9.37 1.13
C VAL A 100 -4.56 10.22 0.38
N HIS A 101 -5.58 9.59 -0.22
CA HIS A 101 -6.52 10.22 -1.14
C HIS A 101 -7.98 10.19 -0.65
N GLY A 102 -8.25 9.56 0.49
CA GLY A 102 -9.59 9.40 1.04
C GLY A 102 -10.30 8.13 0.52
N THR A 103 -11.29 7.68 1.29
CA THR A 103 -12.03 6.44 1.04
C THR A 103 -12.74 6.44 -0.31
N ASP A 104 -13.39 7.54 -0.68
CA ASP A 104 -14.13 7.64 -1.94
C ASP A 104 -13.21 7.43 -3.15
N ALA A 105 -12.00 7.99 -3.11
CA ALA A 105 -11.01 7.82 -4.16
C ALA A 105 -10.48 6.38 -4.21
N ALA A 106 -10.31 5.72 -3.05
CA ALA A 106 -9.91 4.32 -2.99
C ALA A 106 -10.98 3.39 -3.56
N LEU A 107 -12.26 3.63 -3.25
CA LEU A 107 -13.39 2.89 -3.81
C LEU A 107 -13.50 3.09 -5.32
N ALA A 108 -13.40 4.32 -5.80
CA ALA A 108 -13.42 4.63 -7.23
C ALA A 108 -12.23 3.98 -7.97
N ALA A 109 -11.04 3.97 -7.37
CA ALA A 109 -9.86 3.33 -7.94
C ALA A 109 -9.99 1.79 -8.00
N ALA A 110 -10.56 1.19 -6.95
CA ALA A 110 -10.85 -0.24 -6.90
C ALA A 110 -11.87 -0.64 -7.98
N GLU A 111 -12.92 0.17 -8.15
CA GLU A 111 -13.95 -0.06 -9.16
C GLU A 111 -13.40 0.09 -10.58
N ALA A 112 -12.65 1.15 -10.84
CA ALA A 112 -11.95 1.32 -12.12
C ALA A 112 -11.01 0.14 -12.42
N SER A 113 -10.31 -0.37 -11.40
CA SER A 113 -9.48 -1.57 -11.54
C SER A 113 -10.29 -2.82 -11.89
N ARG A 114 -11.50 -2.96 -11.33
CA ARG A 114 -12.38 -4.08 -11.61
C ARG A 114 -12.85 -4.04 -13.06
N VAL A 115 -13.37 -2.89 -13.50
CA VAL A 115 -13.87 -2.70 -14.88
C VAL A 115 -12.76 -2.94 -15.92
N LEU A 116 -11.55 -2.43 -15.69
CA LEU A 116 -10.46 -2.56 -16.66
C LEU A 116 -9.89 -3.98 -16.79
N PHE A 117 -10.07 -4.85 -15.79
CA PHE A 117 -9.43 -6.17 -15.75
C PHE A 117 -10.41 -7.35 -15.54
N GLY A 118 -11.73 -7.14 -15.66
CA GLY A 118 -12.69 -8.25 -15.61
C GLY A 118 -14.15 -7.92 -15.31
N GLY A 119 -14.52 -6.65 -15.08
CA GLY A 119 -15.91 -6.21 -14.93
C GLY A 119 -16.56 -5.90 -16.27
N ASP A 120 -17.85 -6.22 -16.42
CA ASP A 120 -18.64 -5.73 -17.55
C ASP A 120 -18.77 -4.20 -17.42
N PRO A 121 -18.42 -3.39 -18.44
CA PRO A 121 -18.55 -1.94 -18.40
C PRO A 121 -19.98 -1.42 -18.15
N THR A 122 -20.97 -2.32 -18.22
CA THR A 122 -22.39 -2.01 -18.00
C THR A 122 -22.83 -2.10 -16.53
N ASP A 123 -21.97 -2.54 -15.62
CA ASP A 123 -22.27 -2.67 -14.18
C ASP A 123 -21.95 -1.39 -13.35
N ALA A 124 -21.55 -0.29 -13.99
CA ALA A 124 -21.13 0.97 -13.37
C ALA A 124 -22.22 2.06 -13.36
#